data_AF-D3MPY3-F1
#
_entry.id   AF-D3MPY3-F1
#
_cell.length_a   1.000
_cell.length_b   1.000
_cell.length_c   1.000
_cell.angle_alpha   90.00
_cell.angle_beta   90.00
_cell.angle_gamma   90.00
#
_symmetry.space_group_name_H-M   'P 1'
#
loop_
_entity.id
_entity.type
_entity.pdbx_description
1 polymer ?
#
loop_
_entity_poly.entity_id
_entity_poly.type
_entity_poly.pdbx_seq_one_letter_code
_entity_poly.pdbx_strand_id
1 'polypeptide(L)'
;MLENIDRKRAKIWIKMSIIILATLVLILSLFRLFLYNSNQRKLISEFKNTKIREKLIINNKKAKMDKPYKIRDGIVYVPVLELCKNFNSKTSYKLESKGGIEFSYNNDVYKLARGSNEVRFKENKDILKMDGIVQYMEDTIYVPLDFIYKVLDVNVVQASDGTVYMDNYPKKFNYEWVKENRYIAHAMGGIGGNTYTNSKEAMENSYKRGIRVMEADFSLSSDDKLILCHSFDTSSLSSLGLPLSWNKEKPSEREFLSKKILGTYHTMNFEDVAKYMKAHKDMYLVVDLKTNDIKSVEKSYRELVRVAKKVDPDIMKRVIPQIYYEEMYRPLMNIYNFKSMIFTTYRLEELKAQKIVDFSYEHGIKIVAVNKFKFSNVLTNKLLDRGISLYMFTYNDEKIVNTLRNNYVSGFYTDFLPKDGIKRDDEGRVIIEKKNTEQEGQNPNQDSQSPDTNGQTNDPNAANSSQVGQGTGKTSEEIETNNRTSNDENLGSVN
;
A
#
# COMPACT_ATOMS: atom_id res chain seq x y z
N MET A 1 6.23 -48.46 82.02
CA MET A 1 7.10 -48.91 80.90
C MET A 1 6.31 -49.12 79.61
N LEU A 2 5.13 -49.77 79.66
CA LEU A 2 4.22 -49.96 78.51
C LEU A 2 3.73 -48.64 77.86
N GLU A 3 3.38 -47.63 78.65
CA GLU A 3 2.85 -46.33 78.16
C GLU A 3 3.87 -45.51 77.33
N ASN A 4 5.16 -45.66 77.63
CA ASN A 4 6.26 -45.00 76.91
C ASN A 4 6.60 -45.71 75.59
N ILE A 5 6.29 -47.01 75.49
CA ILE A 5 6.44 -47.81 74.27
C ILE A 5 5.33 -47.43 73.27
N ASP A 6 4.10 -47.20 73.75
CA ASP A 6 2.99 -46.76 72.90
C ASP A 6 3.16 -45.34 72.34
N ARG A 7 3.67 -44.38 73.12
CA ARG A 7 3.98 -43.03 72.58
C ARG A 7 5.10 -43.05 71.53
N LYS A 8 6.12 -43.91 71.70
CA LYS A 8 7.19 -44.09 70.70
C LYS A 8 6.64 -44.73 69.42
N ARG A 9 5.80 -45.78 69.55
CA ARG A 9 5.12 -46.41 68.41
C ARG A 9 4.19 -45.43 67.68
N ALA A 10 3.40 -44.63 68.39
CA ALA A 10 2.53 -43.61 67.81
C ALA A 10 3.32 -42.55 67.02
N LYS A 11 4.46 -42.06 67.56
CA LYS A 11 5.34 -41.12 66.84
C LYS A 11 5.94 -41.73 65.56
N ILE A 12 6.28 -43.02 65.57
CA ILE A 12 6.77 -43.74 64.39
C ILE A 12 5.65 -43.88 63.36
N TRP A 13 4.45 -44.25 63.77
CA TRP A 13 3.27 -44.35 62.91
C TRP A 13 2.88 -43.02 62.27
N ILE A 14 2.93 -41.90 63.01
CA ILE A 14 2.68 -40.57 62.47
C ILE A 14 3.76 -40.19 61.45
N LYS A 15 5.04 -40.40 61.75
CA LYS A 15 6.14 -40.15 60.79
C LYS A 15 5.99 -41.00 59.53
N MET A 16 5.69 -42.29 59.65
CA MET A 16 5.44 -43.18 58.51
C MET A 16 4.23 -42.72 57.70
N SER A 17 3.14 -42.30 58.35
CA SER A 17 1.94 -41.80 57.67
C SER A 17 2.20 -40.50 56.91
N ILE A 18 2.99 -39.58 57.47
CA ILE A 18 3.43 -38.35 56.79
C ILE A 18 4.32 -38.68 55.58
N ILE A 19 5.26 -39.62 55.73
CA ILE A 19 6.12 -40.06 54.63
C ILE A 19 5.27 -40.68 53.52
N ILE A 20 4.36 -41.60 53.84
CA ILE A 20 3.46 -42.23 52.88
C ILE A 20 2.60 -41.19 52.16
N LEU A 21 2.04 -40.22 52.90
CA LEU A 21 1.25 -39.14 52.32
C LEU A 21 2.10 -38.25 51.39
N ALA A 22 3.31 -37.88 51.80
CA ALA A 22 4.24 -37.11 50.97
C ALA A 22 4.65 -37.88 49.71
N THR A 23 4.93 -39.18 49.82
CA THR A 23 5.24 -40.06 48.69
C THR A 23 4.03 -40.21 47.75
N LEU A 24 2.81 -40.34 48.28
CA LEU A 24 1.60 -40.41 47.47
C LEU A 24 1.35 -39.10 46.72
N VAL A 25 1.54 -37.95 47.37
CA VAL A 25 1.46 -36.63 46.72
C VAL A 25 2.51 -36.51 45.61
N LEU A 26 3.73 -36.98 45.85
CA LEU A 26 4.80 -36.97 44.85
C LEU A 26 4.46 -37.90 43.66
N ILE A 27 3.99 -39.11 43.90
CA ILE A 27 3.56 -40.07 42.87
C ILE A 27 2.40 -39.50 42.06
N LEU A 28 1.38 -38.91 42.70
CA LEU A 28 0.27 -38.27 42.02
C LEU A 28 0.73 -37.07 41.19
N SER A 29 1.71 -36.32 41.68
CA SER A 29 2.31 -35.20 40.94
C SER A 29 3.09 -35.69 39.72
N LEU A 30 3.89 -36.75 39.86
CA LEU A 30 4.62 -37.39 38.76
C LEU A 30 3.67 -38.02 37.74
N PHE A 31 2.59 -38.66 38.18
CA PHE A 31 1.58 -39.24 37.30
C PHE A 31 0.82 -38.15 36.52
N ARG A 32 0.46 -37.05 37.19
CA ARG A 32 -0.11 -35.86 36.52
C ARG A 32 0.86 -35.27 35.49
N LEU A 33 2.14 -35.19 35.82
CA LEU A 33 3.18 -34.73 34.90
C LEU A 33 3.33 -35.68 33.70
N PHE A 34 3.31 -36.99 33.92
CA PHE A 34 3.36 -38.00 32.87
C PHE A 34 2.15 -37.90 31.93
N LEU A 35 0.92 -37.82 32.48
CA LEU A 35 -0.30 -37.65 31.69
C LEU A 35 -0.28 -36.34 30.91
N TYR A 36 0.19 -35.25 31.53
CA TYR A 36 0.38 -33.97 30.86
C TYR A 36 1.34 -34.12 29.67
N ASN A 37 2.50 -34.74 29.87
CA ASN A 37 3.50 -34.97 28.82
C ASN A 37 2.97 -35.86 27.69
N SER A 38 2.21 -36.91 28.01
CA SER A 38 1.60 -37.80 27.02
C SER A 38 0.57 -37.06 26.17
N ASN A 39 -0.32 -36.28 26.81
CA ASN A 39 -1.31 -35.45 26.12
C ASN A 39 -0.65 -34.39 25.24
N GLN A 40 0.45 -33.76 25.71
CA GLN A 40 1.22 -32.80 24.90
C GLN A 40 1.82 -33.44 23.65
N ARG A 41 2.41 -34.64 23.76
CA ARG A 41 2.92 -35.37 22.58
C ARG A 41 1.83 -35.66 21.56
N LYS A 42 0.66 -36.14 22.03
CA LYS A 42 -0.49 -36.39 21.16
C LYS A 42 -0.95 -35.11 20.46
N LEU A 43 -1.14 -34.03 21.20
CA LEU A 43 -1.53 -32.73 20.66
C LEU A 43 -0.54 -32.25 19.59
N ILE A 44 0.77 -32.27 19.87
CA ILE A 44 1.82 -31.82 18.94
C ILE A 44 1.79 -32.64 17.64
N SER A 45 1.55 -33.96 17.73
CA SER A 45 1.50 -34.84 16.56
C SER A 45 0.36 -34.54 15.57
N GLU A 46 -0.68 -33.84 16.03
CA GLU A 46 -1.81 -33.43 15.18
C GLU A 46 -1.47 -32.22 14.29
N PHE A 47 -0.34 -31.55 14.52
CA PHE A 47 0.10 -30.37 13.77
C PHE A 47 1.30 -30.67 12.88
N LYS A 48 1.26 -30.20 11.64
CA LYS A 48 2.38 -30.28 10.68
C LYS A 48 3.12 -28.96 10.60
N ASN A 49 4.45 -29.00 10.51
CA ASN A 49 5.25 -27.80 10.32
C ASN A 49 5.13 -27.27 8.88
N THR A 50 5.10 -25.95 8.72
CA THR A 50 5.09 -25.27 7.41
C THR A 50 6.42 -24.55 7.14
N LYS A 51 6.64 -24.14 5.90
CA LYS A 51 7.83 -23.36 5.47
C LYS A 51 7.60 -21.84 5.44
N ILE A 52 6.44 -21.35 5.90
CA ILE A 52 6.05 -19.92 5.80
C ILE A 52 7.12 -18.99 6.36
N ARG A 53 7.72 -19.34 7.52
CA ARG A 53 8.74 -18.53 8.18
C ARG A 53 9.99 -18.27 7.33
N GLU A 54 10.28 -19.12 6.35
CA GLU A 54 11.48 -19.03 5.51
C GLU A 54 11.43 -17.80 4.59
N LYS A 55 10.22 -17.37 4.22
CA LYS A 55 9.95 -16.20 3.39
C LYS A 55 9.03 -15.19 4.09
N LEU A 56 9.18 -15.03 5.41
CA LEU A 56 8.40 -14.07 6.18
C LEU A 56 9.15 -12.75 6.34
N ILE A 57 8.52 -11.65 5.92
CA ILE A 57 9.00 -10.29 6.11
C ILE A 57 8.04 -9.56 7.04
N ILE A 58 8.56 -9.05 8.15
CA ILE A 58 7.81 -8.27 9.14
C ILE A 58 8.34 -6.84 9.17
N ASN A 59 7.46 -5.84 9.00
CA ASN A 59 7.82 -4.42 9.00
C ASN A 59 9.07 -4.13 8.14
N ASN A 60 9.03 -4.59 6.88
CA ASN A 60 10.12 -4.51 5.88
C ASN A 60 11.44 -5.20 6.28
N LYS A 61 11.44 -6.08 7.28
CA LYS A 61 12.63 -6.82 7.74
C LYS A 61 12.39 -8.33 7.73
N LYS A 62 13.43 -9.11 7.44
CA LYS A 62 13.34 -10.58 7.55
C LYS A 62 12.97 -10.97 8.97
N ALA A 63 11.90 -11.74 9.13
CA ALA A 63 11.41 -12.17 10.43
C ALA A 63 12.40 -13.15 11.09
N LYS A 64 12.56 -13.01 12.40
CA LYS A 64 13.31 -13.94 13.25
C LYS A 64 12.33 -14.83 13.98
N MET A 65 12.11 -16.03 13.45
CA MET A 65 11.16 -17.02 13.97
C MET A 65 11.89 -18.36 14.18
N ASP A 66 12.11 -18.74 15.43
CA ASP A 66 12.74 -20.01 15.80
C ASP A 66 11.75 -21.16 15.71
N LYS A 67 10.47 -20.89 15.97
CA LYS A 67 9.38 -21.87 15.87
C LYS A 67 8.71 -21.85 14.50
N PRO A 68 8.34 -23.01 13.93
CA PRO A 68 7.63 -23.06 12.67
C PRO A 68 6.19 -22.60 12.89
N TYR A 69 5.62 -22.02 11.84
CA TYR A 69 4.17 -21.96 11.68
C TYR A 69 3.69 -23.39 11.50
N LYS A 70 2.55 -23.73 12.10
CA LYS A 70 1.97 -25.07 12.04
C LYS A 70 0.68 -25.06 11.21
N ILE A 71 0.28 -26.21 10.70
CA ILE A 71 -1.02 -26.39 10.04
C ILE A 71 -1.72 -27.61 10.61
N ARG A 72 -3.03 -27.47 10.83
CA ARG A 72 -3.93 -28.54 11.27
C ARG A 72 -5.31 -28.26 10.69
N ASP A 73 -5.94 -29.30 10.13
CA ASP A 73 -7.30 -29.22 9.58
C ASP A 73 -7.48 -28.04 8.59
N GLY A 74 -6.43 -27.74 7.79
CA GLY A 74 -6.41 -26.63 6.84
C GLY A 74 -6.14 -25.25 7.44
N ILE A 75 -6.08 -25.12 8.78
CA ILE A 75 -5.87 -23.85 9.47
C ILE A 75 -4.40 -23.67 9.81
N VAL A 76 -3.84 -22.52 9.45
CA VAL A 76 -2.47 -22.12 9.81
C VAL A 76 -2.45 -21.56 11.23
N TYR A 77 -1.51 -22.01 12.04
CA TYR A 77 -1.28 -21.60 13.41
C TYR A 77 0.07 -20.92 13.56
N VAL A 78 0.06 -19.78 14.25
CA VAL A 78 1.17 -18.85 14.36
C VAL A 78 1.70 -18.83 15.79
N PRO A 79 3.01 -18.97 16.03
CA PRO A 79 3.60 -18.77 17.35
C PRO A 79 3.58 -17.27 17.69
N VAL A 80 2.50 -16.83 18.35
CA VAL A 80 2.12 -15.41 18.45
C VAL A 80 3.13 -14.56 19.22
N LEU A 81 3.82 -15.14 20.20
CA LEU A 81 4.80 -14.42 21.02
C LEU A 81 6.04 -14.01 20.21
N GLU A 82 6.55 -14.90 19.36
CA GLU A 82 7.68 -14.58 18.47
C GLU A 82 7.26 -13.59 17.39
N LEU A 83 6.04 -13.72 16.87
CA LEU A 83 5.49 -12.75 15.93
C LEU A 83 5.42 -11.35 16.56
N CYS A 84 4.85 -11.23 17.75
CA CYS A 84 4.73 -9.95 18.46
C CYS A 84 6.08 -9.34 18.83
N LYS A 85 7.09 -10.17 19.11
CA LYS A 85 8.48 -9.71 19.31
C LYS A 85 9.04 -9.08 18.04
N ASN A 86 8.77 -9.65 16.86
CA ASN A 86 9.19 -9.07 15.58
C ASN A 86 8.49 -7.73 15.29
N PHE A 87 7.24 -7.57 15.73
CA PHE A 87 6.52 -6.29 15.69
C PHE A 87 6.98 -5.26 16.73
N ASN A 88 7.94 -5.61 17.61
CA ASN A 88 8.34 -4.79 18.75
C ASN A 88 7.15 -4.36 19.64
N SER A 89 6.15 -5.23 19.76
CA SER A 89 4.93 -4.98 20.52
C SER A 89 5.10 -5.38 21.99
N LYS A 90 4.46 -4.64 22.90
CA LYS A 90 4.44 -5.03 24.33
C LYS A 90 3.54 -6.24 24.48
N THR A 91 4.09 -7.39 24.85
CA THR A 91 3.32 -8.62 24.98
C THR A 91 3.67 -9.39 26.23
N SER A 92 2.65 -9.99 26.83
CA SER A 92 2.79 -10.92 27.94
C SER A 92 1.62 -11.92 27.93
N TYR A 93 1.75 -13.00 28.68
CA TYR A 93 0.66 -13.94 28.85
C TYR A 93 0.70 -14.57 30.24
N LYS A 94 -0.45 -15.06 30.69
CA LYS A 94 -0.61 -15.82 31.92
C LYS A 94 -1.49 -17.03 31.65
N LEU A 95 -1.05 -18.20 32.10
CA LEU A 95 -1.87 -19.41 32.11
C LEU A 95 -2.87 -19.34 33.27
N GLU A 96 -4.16 -19.52 32.98
CA GLU A 96 -5.23 -19.51 33.97
C GLU A 96 -5.56 -20.93 34.47
N SER A 97 -6.20 -21.00 35.64
CA SER A 97 -6.74 -22.25 36.17
C SER A 97 -7.68 -22.90 35.14
N LYS A 98 -7.58 -24.22 34.94
CA LYS A 98 -8.27 -25.01 33.89
C LYS A 98 -7.66 -24.89 32.48
N GLY A 99 -6.53 -24.20 32.32
CA GLY A 99 -5.74 -24.16 31.09
C GLY A 99 -6.19 -23.12 30.06
N GLY A 100 -6.92 -22.09 30.51
CA GLY A 100 -7.13 -20.88 29.71
C GLY A 100 -5.86 -20.03 29.64
N ILE A 101 -5.87 -19.02 28.77
CA ILE A 101 -4.75 -18.09 28.57
C ILE A 101 -5.30 -16.67 28.64
N GLU A 102 -4.74 -15.86 29.54
CA GLU A 102 -4.87 -14.41 29.49
C GLU A 102 -3.66 -13.88 28.68
N PHE A 103 -3.92 -13.30 27.52
CA PHE A 103 -2.92 -12.77 26.60
C PHE A 103 -3.02 -11.25 26.54
N SER A 104 -1.91 -10.56 26.75
CA SER A 104 -1.84 -9.11 26.67
C SER A 104 -1.07 -8.68 25.43
N TYR A 105 -1.65 -7.77 24.67
CA TYR A 105 -1.03 -7.19 23.48
C TYR A 105 -1.22 -5.68 23.50
N ASN A 106 -0.09 -4.97 23.54
CA ASN A 106 -0.03 -3.53 23.77
C ASN A 106 -0.76 -3.13 25.05
N ASN A 107 -1.89 -2.42 24.92
CA ASN A 107 -2.69 -1.98 26.06
C ASN A 107 -3.92 -2.88 26.31
N ASP A 108 -4.18 -3.84 25.42
CA ASP A 108 -5.37 -4.67 25.46
C ASP A 108 -5.09 -6.04 26.09
N VAL A 109 -6.11 -6.61 26.72
CA VAL A 109 -6.06 -7.93 27.35
C VAL A 109 -7.18 -8.82 26.83
N TYR A 110 -6.80 -10.03 26.44
CA TYR A 110 -7.65 -11.02 25.80
C TYR A 110 -7.70 -12.30 26.63
N LYS A 111 -8.89 -12.87 26.79
CA LYS A 111 -9.11 -14.15 27.47
C LYS A 111 -9.45 -15.25 26.46
N LEU A 112 -8.69 -16.34 26.53
CA LEU A 112 -8.74 -17.48 25.63
C LEU A 112 -9.06 -18.73 26.45
N ALA A 113 -10.28 -19.22 26.36
CA ALA A 113 -10.69 -20.40 27.11
C ALA A 113 -10.13 -21.69 26.50
N ARG A 114 -9.71 -22.65 27.33
CA ARG A 114 -9.20 -23.94 26.87
C ARG A 114 -10.23 -24.66 26.01
N GLY A 115 -9.84 -25.14 24.84
CA GLY A 115 -10.72 -25.89 23.94
C GLY A 115 -11.79 -25.03 23.26
N SER A 116 -11.69 -23.70 23.37
CA SER A 116 -12.58 -22.75 22.71
C SER A 116 -11.86 -22.01 21.59
N ASN A 117 -12.60 -21.66 20.54
CA ASN A 117 -12.15 -20.76 19.49
C ASN A 117 -12.63 -19.31 19.74
N GLU A 118 -13.14 -19.01 20.94
CA GLU A 118 -13.55 -17.66 21.31
C GLU A 118 -12.43 -16.86 21.96
N VAL A 119 -12.26 -15.63 21.50
CA VAL A 119 -11.40 -14.60 22.09
C VAL A 119 -12.28 -13.56 22.76
N ARG A 120 -12.14 -13.38 24.07
CA ARG A 120 -12.91 -12.39 24.82
C ARG A 120 -12.07 -11.20 25.19
N PHE A 121 -12.57 -10.00 24.92
CA PHE A 121 -11.94 -8.75 25.32
C PHE A 121 -12.23 -8.51 26.79
N LYS A 122 -11.18 -8.23 27.57
CA LYS A 122 -11.33 -8.01 29.02
C LYS A 122 -12.08 -6.73 29.34
N GLU A 123 -11.91 -5.69 28.52
CA GLU A 123 -12.40 -4.34 28.81
C GLU A 123 -13.86 -4.12 28.39
N ASN A 124 -14.27 -4.59 27.21
CA ASN A 124 -15.58 -4.26 26.62
C ASN A 124 -16.53 -5.46 26.47
N LYS A 125 -16.14 -6.66 26.95
CA LYS A 125 -16.89 -7.93 26.87
C LYS A 125 -17.16 -8.46 25.45
N ASP A 126 -16.56 -7.89 24.41
CA ASP A 126 -16.69 -8.39 23.05
C ASP A 126 -16.13 -9.81 22.94
N ILE A 127 -16.75 -10.60 22.06
CA ILE A 127 -16.37 -11.99 21.79
C ILE A 127 -16.14 -12.13 20.29
N LEU A 128 -14.92 -12.50 19.91
CA LEU A 128 -14.59 -12.86 18.55
C LEU A 128 -14.45 -14.37 18.42
N LYS A 129 -15.09 -14.94 17.40
CA LYS A 129 -14.96 -16.34 17.04
C LYS A 129 -13.86 -16.53 16.00
N MET A 130 -12.92 -17.41 16.30
CA MET A 130 -11.81 -17.76 15.44
C MET A 130 -12.11 -19.03 14.65
N ASP A 131 -11.39 -19.23 13.55
CA ASP A 131 -11.50 -20.44 12.74
C ASP A 131 -10.91 -21.66 13.46
N GLY A 132 -9.92 -21.43 14.33
CA GLY A 132 -9.22 -22.46 15.10
C GLY A 132 -9.18 -22.22 16.61
N ILE A 133 -8.78 -23.24 17.36
CA ILE A 133 -8.65 -23.19 18.82
C ILE A 133 -7.23 -22.77 19.18
N VAL A 134 -7.06 -21.78 20.06
CA VAL A 134 -5.73 -21.40 20.55
C VAL A 134 -5.11 -22.55 21.36
N GLN A 135 -3.88 -22.91 21.04
CA GLN A 135 -3.15 -24.00 21.70
C GLN A 135 -1.90 -23.49 22.41
N TYR A 136 -1.68 -23.96 23.63
CA TYR A 136 -0.39 -23.85 24.29
C TYR A 136 0.37 -25.17 24.09
N MET A 137 1.46 -25.12 23.32
CA MET A 137 2.31 -26.27 23.04
C MET A 137 3.73 -25.81 22.73
N GLU A 138 4.71 -26.71 22.93
CA GLU A 138 6.13 -26.41 22.71
C GLU A 138 6.58 -25.11 23.39
N ASP A 139 6.10 -24.83 24.61
CA ASP A 139 6.41 -23.61 25.38
C ASP A 139 6.08 -22.28 24.65
N THR A 140 5.04 -22.28 23.81
CA THR A 140 4.50 -21.05 23.20
C THR A 140 3.00 -21.15 22.98
N ILE A 141 2.40 -20.03 22.59
CA ILE A 141 1.00 -19.93 22.23
C ILE A 141 0.90 -19.93 20.70
N TYR A 142 0.20 -20.93 20.18
CA TYR A 142 -0.18 -21.05 18.78
C TYR A 142 -1.62 -20.56 18.61
N VAL A 143 -1.77 -19.46 17.88
CA VAL A 143 -3.08 -18.88 17.53
C VAL A 143 -3.39 -19.16 16.06
N PRO A 144 -4.66 -19.35 15.68
CA PRO A 144 -5.01 -19.45 14.26
C PRO A 144 -4.68 -18.14 13.53
N LEU A 145 -4.39 -18.21 12.23
CA LEU A 145 -3.96 -17.04 11.44
C LEU A 145 -4.98 -15.89 11.48
N ASP A 146 -6.26 -16.19 11.62
CA ASP A 146 -7.32 -15.18 11.72
C ASP A 146 -7.27 -14.35 13.01
N PHE A 147 -6.68 -14.88 14.07
CA PHE A 147 -6.33 -14.11 15.26
C PHE A 147 -5.42 -12.91 14.91
N ILE A 148 -4.50 -13.09 13.95
CA ILE A 148 -3.50 -12.07 13.61
C ILE A 148 -4.17 -10.82 13.03
N TYR A 149 -5.13 -10.97 12.12
CA TYR A 149 -5.80 -9.82 11.52
C TYR A 149 -7.09 -9.38 12.26
N LYS A 150 -7.76 -10.26 13.03
CA LYS A 150 -8.96 -9.90 13.83
C LYS A 150 -8.62 -9.30 15.19
N VAL A 151 -7.50 -9.70 15.81
CA VAL A 151 -7.14 -9.32 17.18
C VAL A 151 -5.92 -8.40 17.20
N LEU A 152 -4.86 -8.72 16.44
CA LEU A 152 -3.66 -7.88 16.43
C LEU A 152 -3.72 -6.72 15.41
N ASP A 153 -4.78 -6.67 14.60
CA ASP A 153 -4.97 -5.72 13.49
C ASP A 153 -3.77 -5.64 12.52
N VAL A 154 -3.12 -6.78 12.28
CA VAL A 154 -1.96 -6.88 11.40
C VAL A 154 -2.40 -6.96 9.94
N ASN A 155 -1.73 -6.21 9.08
CA ASN A 155 -1.85 -6.34 7.62
C ASN A 155 -1.09 -7.59 7.16
N VAL A 156 -1.69 -8.37 6.26
CA VAL A 156 -1.07 -9.58 5.71
C VAL A 156 -1.22 -9.55 4.18
N VAL A 157 -0.10 -9.69 3.47
CA VAL A 157 -0.07 -9.80 2.00
C VAL A 157 0.86 -10.95 1.62
N GLN A 158 0.45 -11.76 0.66
CA GLN A 158 1.30 -12.80 0.06
C GLN A 158 1.69 -12.39 -1.35
N ALA A 159 2.99 -12.36 -1.61
CA ALA A 159 3.57 -12.11 -2.92
C ALA A 159 3.48 -13.32 -3.84
N SER A 160 3.68 -13.05 -5.13
CA SER A 160 3.65 -14.06 -6.20
C SER A 160 4.68 -15.19 -6.00
N ASP A 161 5.83 -14.89 -5.40
CA ASP A 161 6.90 -15.85 -5.11
C ASP A 161 6.70 -16.64 -3.80
N GLY A 162 5.56 -16.44 -3.12
CA GLY A 162 5.22 -17.05 -1.84
C GLY A 162 5.76 -16.32 -0.62
N THR A 163 6.46 -15.19 -0.77
CA THR A 163 6.85 -14.33 0.35
C THR A 163 5.61 -13.79 1.05
N VAL A 164 5.60 -13.86 2.39
CA VAL A 164 4.51 -13.33 3.22
C VAL A 164 5.00 -12.06 3.90
N TYR A 165 4.30 -10.97 3.66
CA TYR A 165 4.49 -9.70 4.35
C TYR A 165 3.46 -9.58 5.47
N MET A 166 3.94 -9.28 6.67
CA MET A 166 3.09 -8.95 7.81
C MET A 166 3.55 -7.64 8.45
N ASP A 167 2.62 -6.77 8.79
CA ASP A 167 2.98 -5.53 9.47
C ASP A 167 1.89 -5.05 10.43
N ASN A 168 2.34 -4.36 11.46
CA ASN A 168 1.47 -3.71 12.45
C ASN A 168 1.42 -2.19 12.23
N TYR A 169 1.60 -1.73 10.98
CA TYR A 169 1.45 -0.31 10.68
C TYR A 169 -0.04 0.06 10.74
N PRO A 170 -0.37 1.22 11.34
CA PRO A 170 -1.75 1.61 11.54
C PRO A 170 -2.48 1.77 10.20
N LYS A 171 -3.63 1.11 10.04
CA LYS A 171 -4.54 1.29 8.90
C LYS A 171 -5.18 2.67 8.93
N LYS A 172 -4.47 3.68 8.44
CA LYS A 172 -4.91 5.09 8.47
C LYS A 172 -5.76 5.50 7.27
N PHE A 173 -5.55 4.84 6.14
CA PHE A 173 -6.13 5.25 4.86
C PHE A 173 -7.26 4.34 4.40
N ASN A 174 -8.20 4.93 3.68
CA ASN A 174 -9.34 4.33 3.03
C ASN A 174 -9.23 4.60 1.52
N TYR A 175 -9.15 3.52 0.74
CA TYR A 175 -9.04 3.55 -0.72
C TYR A 175 -10.31 3.03 -1.42
N GLU A 176 -11.48 3.05 -0.77
CA GLU A 176 -12.74 2.62 -1.38
C GLU A 176 -13.04 3.36 -2.69
N TRP A 177 -12.58 4.62 -2.81
CA TRP A 177 -12.72 5.41 -4.03
C TRP A 177 -12.03 4.77 -5.24
N VAL A 178 -11.01 3.92 -5.07
CA VAL A 178 -10.27 3.28 -6.17
C VAL A 178 -11.11 2.26 -6.93
N LYS A 179 -11.98 1.51 -6.22
CA LYS A 179 -12.69 0.34 -6.75
C LYS A 179 -13.47 0.65 -8.04
N GLU A 180 -13.97 1.88 -8.14
CA GLU A 180 -14.84 2.33 -9.21
C GLU A 180 -14.28 3.50 -10.02
N ASN A 181 -13.04 3.91 -9.74
CA ASN A 181 -12.43 5.08 -10.36
C ASN A 181 -11.06 4.72 -10.93
N ARG A 182 -11.10 4.21 -12.17
CA ARG A 182 -9.88 3.90 -12.94
C ARG A 182 -9.24 5.11 -13.59
N TYR A 183 -10.02 6.15 -13.85
CA TYR A 183 -9.57 7.37 -14.49
C TYR A 183 -9.56 8.53 -13.49
N ILE A 184 -8.44 9.25 -13.48
CA ILE A 184 -8.30 10.55 -12.82
C ILE A 184 -8.28 11.60 -13.93
N ALA A 185 -9.21 12.55 -13.90
CA ALA A 185 -9.21 13.65 -14.86
C ALA A 185 -8.02 14.58 -14.56
N HIS A 186 -7.02 14.55 -15.42
CA HIS A 186 -5.78 15.33 -15.28
C HIS A 186 -6.07 16.81 -15.55
N ALA A 187 -5.63 17.70 -14.67
CA ALA A 187 -5.92 19.14 -14.73
C ALA A 187 -7.42 19.44 -14.92
N MET A 188 -8.27 18.75 -14.16
CA MET A 188 -9.74 18.69 -14.26
C MET A 188 -10.29 18.02 -15.54
N GLY A 189 -9.42 17.55 -16.42
CA GLY A 189 -9.73 16.97 -17.72
C GLY A 189 -9.46 17.94 -18.87
N GLY A 190 -9.41 17.40 -20.08
CA GLY A 190 -9.31 18.16 -21.30
C GLY A 190 -10.67 18.67 -21.77
N ILE A 191 -10.67 19.83 -22.43
CA ILE A 191 -11.88 20.49 -22.93
C ILE A 191 -11.62 21.15 -24.29
N GLY A 192 -12.49 20.85 -25.27
CA GLY A 192 -12.36 21.39 -26.63
C GLY A 192 -11.01 21.09 -27.30
N GLY A 193 -10.39 19.94 -27.00
CA GLY A 193 -9.06 19.55 -27.48
C GLY A 193 -7.88 20.16 -26.70
N ASN A 194 -8.13 21.01 -25.71
CA ASN A 194 -7.10 21.64 -24.88
C ASN A 194 -6.87 20.86 -23.58
N THR A 195 -5.61 20.82 -23.13
CA THR A 195 -5.19 20.21 -21.85
C THR A 195 -4.75 21.29 -20.87
N TYR A 196 -4.48 20.93 -19.61
CA TYR A 196 -3.99 21.83 -18.55
C TYR A 196 -4.85 23.05 -18.21
N THR A 197 -6.08 23.13 -18.75
CA THR A 197 -6.93 24.30 -18.52
C THR A 197 -7.32 24.46 -17.06
N ASN A 198 -7.43 23.37 -16.29
CA ASN A 198 -7.93 23.41 -14.90
C ASN A 198 -9.21 24.25 -14.74
N SER A 199 -10.02 24.29 -15.80
CA SER A 199 -11.14 25.21 -15.91
C SER A 199 -12.41 24.64 -15.29
N LYS A 200 -13.35 25.54 -14.99
CA LYS A 200 -14.68 25.15 -14.54
C LYS A 200 -15.36 24.19 -15.53
N GLU A 201 -15.28 24.51 -16.81
CA GLU A 201 -15.88 23.73 -17.89
C GLU A 201 -15.25 22.34 -18.02
N ALA A 202 -13.92 22.23 -17.86
CA ALA A 202 -13.25 20.94 -17.84
C ALA A 202 -13.74 20.06 -16.69
N MET A 203 -13.79 20.62 -15.48
CA MET A 203 -14.27 19.93 -14.27
C MET A 203 -15.73 19.45 -14.44
N GLU A 204 -16.62 20.35 -14.86
CA GLU A 204 -18.04 20.03 -15.09
C GLU A 204 -18.21 18.96 -16.18
N ASN A 205 -17.46 19.07 -17.28
CA ASN A 205 -17.49 18.09 -18.36
C ASN A 205 -17.00 16.71 -17.90
N SER A 206 -15.89 16.64 -17.15
CA SER A 206 -15.38 15.40 -16.57
C SER A 206 -16.41 14.76 -15.64
N TYR A 207 -17.06 15.56 -14.78
CA TYR A 207 -18.09 15.05 -13.86
C TYR A 207 -19.31 14.52 -14.63
N LYS A 208 -19.78 15.27 -15.63
CA LYS A 208 -20.91 14.89 -16.49
C LYS A 208 -20.63 13.58 -17.25
N ARG A 209 -19.37 13.33 -17.61
CA ARG A 209 -18.91 12.09 -18.24
C ARG A 209 -18.73 10.93 -17.25
N GLY A 210 -19.11 11.11 -15.98
CA GLY A 210 -19.06 10.03 -14.98
C GLY A 210 -17.73 9.86 -14.27
N ILE A 211 -16.74 10.72 -14.53
CA ILE A 211 -15.48 10.73 -13.76
C ILE A 211 -15.78 11.32 -12.38
N ARG A 212 -15.25 10.68 -11.32
CA ARG A 212 -15.40 11.15 -9.94
C ARG A 212 -14.11 11.52 -9.26
N VAL A 213 -12.95 11.21 -9.85
CA VAL A 213 -11.65 11.62 -9.32
C VAL A 213 -11.02 12.59 -10.30
N MET A 214 -10.68 13.78 -9.83
CA MET A 214 -10.07 14.82 -10.64
C MET A 214 -8.80 15.29 -9.96
N GLU A 215 -7.74 15.44 -10.73
CA GLU A 215 -6.51 16.06 -10.29
C GLU A 215 -6.54 17.54 -10.69
N ALA A 216 -6.00 18.39 -9.83
CA ALA A 216 -5.94 19.82 -10.05
C ALA A 216 -4.56 20.38 -9.71
N ASP A 217 -4.07 21.20 -10.63
CA ASP A 217 -2.80 21.88 -10.52
C ASP A 217 -2.97 23.14 -9.68
N PHE A 218 -2.36 23.19 -8.48
CA PHE A 218 -2.48 24.35 -7.61
C PHE A 218 -1.18 25.16 -7.53
N SER A 219 -1.33 26.48 -7.66
CA SER A 219 -0.29 27.47 -7.41
C SER A 219 -0.78 28.51 -6.41
N LEU A 220 0.14 29.06 -5.61
CA LEU A 220 -0.15 30.26 -4.82
C LEU A 220 -0.10 31.50 -5.73
N SER A 221 -1.15 32.32 -5.65
CA SER A 221 -1.20 33.69 -6.17
C SER A 221 -0.26 34.63 -5.38
N SER A 222 -0.09 35.87 -5.84
CA SER A 222 0.73 36.87 -5.12
C SER A 222 0.16 37.26 -3.75
N ASP A 223 -1.13 37.05 -3.52
CA ASP A 223 -1.85 37.24 -2.26
C ASP A 223 -2.14 35.92 -1.51
N ASP A 224 -1.32 34.89 -1.77
CA ASP A 224 -1.30 33.62 -1.05
C ASP A 224 -2.59 32.80 -1.08
N LYS A 225 -3.35 32.90 -2.19
CA LYS A 225 -4.53 32.08 -2.45
C LYS A 225 -4.21 30.95 -3.40
N LEU A 226 -4.91 29.83 -3.25
CA LEU A 226 -4.77 28.67 -4.12
C LEU A 226 -5.59 28.87 -5.40
N ILE A 227 -4.89 29.24 -6.47
CA ILE A 227 -5.44 29.31 -7.83
C ILE A 227 -5.06 28.06 -8.62
N LEU A 228 -5.94 27.66 -9.53
CA LEU A 228 -5.72 26.48 -10.35
C LEU A 228 -4.88 26.84 -11.58
N CYS A 229 -3.57 26.66 -11.49
CA CYS A 229 -2.62 26.99 -12.55
C CYS A 229 -1.40 26.07 -12.48
N HIS A 230 -1.07 25.43 -13.60
CA HIS A 230 0.04 24.50 -13.73
C HIS A 230 1.42 25.17 -13.66
N SER A 231 1.60 26.28 -14.38
CA SER A 231 2.89 26.95 -14.47
C SER A 231 2.73 28.39 -14.96
N PHE A 232 3.66 29.25 -14.54
CA PHE A 232 3.78 30.63 -15.01
C PHE A 232 4.91 30.80 -16.03
N ASP A 233 5.51 29.73 -16.54
CA ASP A 233 6.47 29.86 -17.64
C ASP A 233 5.80 30.41 -18.90
N THR A 234 6.58 31.10 -19.74
CA THR A 234 6.08 31.78 -20.94
C THR A 234 5.34 30.85 -21.90
N SER A 235 5.79 29.59 -22.03
CA SER A 235 5.17 28.63 -22.95
C SER A 235 3.80 28.21 -22.44
N SER A 236 3.69 27.86 -21.15
CA SER A 236 2.42 27.53 -20.51
C SER A 236 1.42 28.68 -20.58
N LEU A 237 1.84 29.89 -20.22
CA LEU A 237 0.97 31.08 -20.28
C LEU A 237 0.47 31.35 -21.71
N SER A 238 1.37 31.29 -22.70
CA SER A 238 1.03 31.47 -24.11
C SER A 238 0.02 30.43 -24.59
N SER A 239 0.26 29.15 -24.26
CA SER A 239 -0.61 28.04 -24.66
C SER A 239 -2.01 28.11 -24.06
N LEU A 240 -2.17 28.80 -22.93
CA LEU A 240 -3.45 29.01 -22.25
C LEU A 240 -4.07 30.39 -22.56
N GLY A 241 -3.43 31.21 -23.40
CA GLY A 241 -3.90 32.57 -23.71
C GLY A 241 -3.91 33.50 -22.49
N LEU A 242 -3.04 33.27 -21.52
CA LEU A 242 -2.92 34.06 -20.29
C LEU A 242 -1.85 35.17 -20.45
N PRO A 243 -1.92 36.25 -19.65
CA PRO A 243 -0.94 37.34 -19.72
C PRO A 243 0.50 36.86 -19.51
N LEU A 244 1.35 37.06 -20.52
CA LEU A 244 2.75 36.62 -20.47
C LEU A 244 3.58 37.34 -19.39
N SER A 245 3.16 38.53 -18.95
CA SER A 245 3.81 39.26 -17.85
C SER A 245 3.78 38.50 -16.53
N TRP A 246 2.87 37.53 -16.39
CA TRP A 246 2.77 36.70 -15.19
C TRP A 246 3.97 35.76 -14.96
N ASN A 247 4.84 35.60 -15.95
CA ASN A 247 6.11 34.88 -15.79
C ASN A 247 7.12 35.61 -14.89
N LYS A 248 6.97 36.93 -14.72
CA LYS A 248 7.80 37.78 -13.87
C LYS A 248 7.10 38.11 -12.56
N GLU A 249 5.80 38.37 -12.62
CA GLU A 249 5.00 38.79 -11.47
C GLU A 249 3.68 38.01 -11.43
N LYS A 250 3.54 37.12 -10.46
CA LYS A 250 2.33 36.30 -10.31
C LYS A 250 1.10 37.19 -10.07
N PRO A 251 -0.06 36.87 -10.66
CA PRO A 251 -1.28 37.60 -10.41
C PRO A 251 -1.78 37.39 -8.98
N SER A 252 -2.54 38.35 -8.47
CA SER A 252 -3.45 38.11 -7.34
C SER A 252 -4.57 37.15 -7.73
N GLU A 253 -5.25 36.56 -6.75
CA GLU A 253 -6.41 35.69 -6.99
C GLU A 253 -7.47 36.42 -7.83
N ARG A 254 -7.79 37.66 -7.46
CA ARG A 254 -8.79 38.47 -8.16
C ARG A 254 -8.43 38.72 -9.62
N GLU A 255 -7.16 39.01 -9.91
CA GLU A 255 -6.69 39.20 -11.29
C GLU A 255 -6.76 37.90 -12.08
N PHE A 256 -6.36 36.78 -11.49
CA PHE A 256 -6.43 35.48 -12.13
C PHE A 256 -7.88 35.08 -12.48
N LEU A 257 -8.80 35.24 -11.52
CA LEU A 257 -10.23 34.96 -11.69
C LEU A 257 -10.94 35.91 -12.67
N SER A 258 -10.34 37.06 -12.98
CA SER A 258 -10.88 37.99 -13.99
C SER A 258 -10.57 37.59 -15.43
N LYS A 259 -9.69 36.60 -15.65
CA LYS A 259 -9.27 36.14 -16.97
C LYS A 259 -9.98 34.85 -17.36
N LYS A 260 -10.03 34.62 -18.67
CA LYS A 260 -10.47 33.35 -19.24
C LYS A 260 -9.29 32.68 -19.93
N ILE A 261 -9.16 31.38 -19.73
CA ILE A 261 -8.21 30.55 -20.45
C ILE A 261 -8.70 30.43 -21.89
N LEU A 262 -7.81 30.73 -22.84
CA LEU A 262 -8.09 30.78 -24.27
C LEU A 262 -9.29 31.70 -24.62
N GLY A 263 -9.50 32.76 -23.82
CA GLY A 263 -10.63 33.68 -23.96
C GLY A 263 -12.02 33.06 -23.69
N THR A 264 -12.07 31.77 -23.35
CA THR A 264 -13.31 30.97 -23.36
C THR A 264 -13.63 30.40 -21.99
N TYR A 265 -12.68 29.67 -21.39
CA TYR A 265 -12.89 28.86 -20.20
C TYR A 265 -12.61 29.64 -18.91
N HIS A 266 -13.44 29.45 -17.88
CA HIS A 266 -13.28 30.19 -16.63
C HIS A 266 -12.14 29.62 -15.79
N THR A 267 -11.27 30.51 -15.32
CA THR A 267 -10.29 30.20 -14.28
C THR A 267 -10.99 29.91 -12.95
N MET A 268 -10.33 29.15 -12.07
CA MET A 268 -10.87 28.78 -10.76
C MET A 268 -9.83 28.95 -9.65
N ASN A 269 -10.33 29.11 -8.42
CA ASN A 269 -9.56 28.92 -7.20
C ASN A 269 -10.02 27.66 -6.45
N PHE A 270 -9.38 27.34 -5.33
CA PHE A 270 -9.81 26.21 -4.51
C PHE A 270 -11.21 26.40 -3.87
N GLU A 271 -11.65 27.64 -3.62
CA GLU A 271 -13.01 27.88 -3.08
C GLU A 271 -14.09 27.45 -4.09
N ASP A 272 -13.88 27.66 -5.39
CA ASP A 272 -14.78 27.21 -6.46
C ASP A 272 -14.87 25.67 -6.50
N VAL A 273 -13.71 24.99 -6.45
CA VAL A 273 -13.65 23.52 -6.40
C VAL A 273 -14.32 22.99 -5.13
N ALA A 274 -14.07 23.62 -3.98
CA ALA A 274 -14.69 23.24 -2.71
C ALA A 274 -16.22 23.37 -2.75
N LYS A 275 -16.75 24.45 -3.34
CA LYS A 275 -18.21 24.62 -3.55
C LYS A 275 -18.76 23.54 -4.47
N TYR A 276 -18.04 23.20 -5.54
CA TYR A 276 -18.44 22.13 -6.45
C TYR A 276 -18.45 20.76 -5.78
N MET A 277 -17.42 20.42 -4.99
CA MET A 277 -17.37 19.20 -4.18
C MET A 277 -18.44 19.17 -3.10
N LYS A 278 -18.87 20.33 -2.56
CA LYS A 278 -19.98 20.39 -1.61
C LYS A 278 -21.29 19.93 -2.25
N ALA A 279 -21.54 20.34 -3.50
CA ALA A 279 -22.71 19.93 -4.27
C ALA A 279 -22.60 18.47 -4.78
N HIS A 280 -21.39 18.00 -5.08
CA HIS A 280 -21.12 16.67 -5.63
C HIS A 280 -20.37 15.82 -4.62
N LYS A 281 -21.12 15.14 -3.74
CA LYS A 281 -20.57 14.42 -2.57
C LYS A 281 -19.74 13.18 -2.92
N ASP A 282 -19.85 12.70 -4.15
CA ASP A 282 -19.10 11.57 -4.70
C ASP A 282 -17.83 11.97 -5.45
N MET A 283 -17.53 13.28 -5.58
CA MET A 283 -16.29 13.76 -6.20
C MET A 283 -15.09 13.69 -5.24
N TYR A 284 -13.93 13.27 -5.75
CA TYR A 284 -12.65 13.26 -5.06
C TYR A 284 -11.68 14.20 -5.79
N LEU A 285 -10.88 14.92 -5.00
CA LEU A 285 -9.88 15.85 -5.50
C LEU A 285 -8.48 15.34 -5.19
N VAL A 286 -7.71 15.07 -6.23
CA VAL A 286 -6.27 14.83 -6.15
C VAL A 286 -5.57 16.18 -6.26
N VAL A 287 -4.64 16.47 -5.35
CA VAL A 287 -3.98 17.78 -5.25
C VAL A 287 -2.57 17.68 -5.80
N ASP A 288 -2.28 18.35 -6.93
CA ASP A 288 -0.92 18.51 -7.47
C ASP A 288 -0.42 19.94 -7.23
N LEU A 289 0.33 20.13 -6.15
CA LEU A 289 0.89 21.44 -5.81
C LEU A 289 2.08 21.75 -6.71
N LYS A 290 2.10 22.88 -7.43
CA LYS A 290 3.20 23.31 -8.31
C LYS A 290 4.31 24.06 -7.58
N THR A 291 4.44 23.80 -6.28
CA THR A 291 5.57 24.16 -5.44
C THR A 291 6.17 22.90 -4.80
N ASN A 292 7.44 22.93 -4.45
CA ASN A 292 8.17 21.75 -3.96
C ASN A 292 8.83 21.94 -2.59
N ASP A 293 9.15 23.18 -2.19
CA ASP A 293 9.75 23.42 -0.89
C ASP A 293 8.72 23.18 0.23
N ILE A 294 9.17 22.59 1.33
CA ILE A 294 8.24 22.11 2.37
C ILE A 294 7.44 23.25 3.01
N LYS A 295 8.00 24.46 3.12
CA LYS A 295 7.32 25.62 3.70
C LYS A 295 6.13 26.04 2.83
N SER A 296 6.33 26.16 1.52
CA SER A 296 5.26 26.50 0.57
C SER A 296 4.22 25.39 0.46
N VAL A 297 4.64 24.13 0.53
CA VAL A 297 3.75 22.95 0.58
C VAL A 297 2.84 23.02 1.82
N GLU A 298 3.41 23.23 3.00
CA GLU A 298 2.63 23.36 4.24
C GLU A 298 1.68 24.55 4.19
N LYS A 299 2.15 25.70 3.69
CA LYS A 299 1.32 26.90 3.49
C LYS A 299 0.11 26.60 2.61
N SER A 300 0.34 25.92 1.48
CA SER A 300 -0.72 25.53 0.54
C SER A 300 -1.73 24.59 1.19
N TYR A 301 -1.30 23.53 1.88
CA TYR A 301 -2.23 22.61 2.54
C TYR A 301 -2.99 23.26 3.72
N ARG A 302 -2.38 24.20 4.44
CA ARG A 302 -3.08 24.98 5.48
C ARG A 302 -4.17 25.86 4.88
N GLU A 303 -3.90 26.50 3.74
CA GLU A 303 -4.89 27.30 3.02
C GLU A 303 -6.04 26.41 2.50
N LEU A 304 -5.72 25.24 1.95
CA LEU A 304 -6.70 24.25 1.51
C LEU A 304 -7.62 23.84 2.69
N VAL A 305 -7.06 23.47 3.83
CA VAL A 305 -7.85 23.12 5.03
C VAL A 305 -8.70 24.30 5.51
N ARG A 306 -8.15 25.53 5.51
CA ARG A 306 -8.87 26.73 5.93
C ARG A 306 -10.10 26.99 5.05
N VAL A 307 -9.92 26.96 3.73
CA VAL A 307 -11.01 27.18 2.76
C VAL A 307 -12.04 26.06 2.83
N ALA A 308 -11.61 24.80 2.91
CA ALA A 308 -12.53 23.66 3.03
C ALA A 308 -13.38 23.77 4.29
N LYS A 309 -12.80 24.10 5.45
CA LYS A 309 -13.54 24.33 6.70
C LYS A 309 -14.56 25.45 6.61
N LYS A 310 -14.28 26.52 5.84
CA LYS A 310 -15.20 27.64 5.60
C LYS A 310 -16.40 27.20 4.73
N VAL A 311 -16.19 26.35 3.74
CA VAL A 311 -17.24 25.93 2.79
C VAL A 311 -18.06 24.74 3.33
N ASP A 312 -17.37 23.66 3.68
CA ASP A 312 -17.88 22.41 4.27
C ASP A 312 -16.69 21.53 4.72
N PRO A 313 -16.46 21.34 6.04
CA PRO A 313 -15.36 20.52 6.55
C PRO A 313 -15.30 19.09 6.00
N ASP A 314 -16.44 18.52 5.57
CA ASP A 314 -16.50 17.16 5.05
C ASP A 314 -15.83 16.99 3.68
N ILE A 315 -15.55 18.10 2.97
CA ILE A 315 -14.77 18.08 1.73
C ILE A 315 -13.40 17.42 1.96
N MET A 316 -12.76 17.68 3.10
CA MET A 316 -11.43 17.14 3.42
C MET A 316 -11.39 15.61 3.52
N LYS A 317 -12.54 14.94 3.71
CA LYS A 317 -12.62 13.48 3.67
C LYS A 317 -12.36 12.92 2.25
N ARG A 318 -12.48 13.76 1.22
CA ARG A 318 -12.35 13.42 -0.21
C ARG A 318 -11.21 14.15 -0.92
N VAL A 319 -10.35 14.82 -0.17
CA VAL A 319 -9.11 15.44 -0.67
C VAL A 319 -7.98 14.42 -0.53
N ILE A 320 -7.22 14.23 -1.61
CA ILE A 320 -6.18 13.22 -1.76
C ILE A 320 -4.85 13.94 -2.07
N PRO A 321 -3.99 14.14 -1.07
CA PRO A 321 -2.66 14.70 -1.28
C PRO A 321 -1.80 13.84 -2.20
N GLN A 322 -1.03 14.49 -3.08
CA GLN A 322 0.15 13.89 -3.67
C GLN A 322 1.39 14.25 -2.86
N ILE A 323 2.23 13.25 -2.60
CA ILE A 323 3.59 13.45 -2.09
C ILE A 323 4.59 13.05 -3.16
N TYR A 324 5.74 13.72 -3.18
CA TYR A 324 6.78 13.48 -4.19
C TYR A 324 8.07 12.92 -3.60
N TYR A 325 8.24 13.05 -2.28
CA TYR A 325 9.36 12.54 -1.50
C TYR A 325 8.89 12.26 -0.06
N GLU A 326 9.64 11.42 0.65
CA GLU A 326 9.23 10.82 1.93
C GLU A 326 9.01 11.86 3.03
N GLU A 327 9.83 12.89 3.04
CA GLU A 327 9.85 13.97 4.03
C GLU A 327 8.58 14.82 3.99
N MET A 328 7.77 14.77 2.92
CA MET A 328 6.47 15.44 2.85
C MET A 328 5.40 14.78 3.73
N TYR A 329 5.49 13.48 3.98
CA TYR A 329 4.40 12.72 4.60
C TYR A 329 4.05 13.25 6.00
N ARG A 330 5.06 13.37 6.88
CA ARG A 330 4.84 13.77 8.27
C ARG A 330 4.27 15.20 8.39
N PRO A 331 4.82 16.23 7.71
CA PRO A 331 4.23 17.58 7.71
C PRO A 331 2.77 17.60 7.26
N LEU A 332 2.42 16.90 6.18
CA LEU A 332 1.04 16.83 5.69
C LEU A 332 0.11 16.18 6.71
N MET A 333 0.49 15.04 7.27
CA MET A 333 -0.32 14.34 8.28
C MET A 333 -0.47 15.13 9.59
N ASN A 334 0.47 16.04 9.90
CA ASN A 334 0.35 16.96 11.02
C ASN A 334 -0.64 18.13 10.74
N ILE A 335 -0.82 18.51 9.48
CA ILE A 335 -1.77 19.57 9.09
C ILE A 335 -3.21 19.04 9.14
N TYR A 336 -3.44 17.84 8.62
CA TYR A 336 -4.76 17.22 8.60
C TYR A 336 -4.66 15.69 8.55
N ASN A 337 -5.61 15.00 9.18
CA ASN A 337 -5.71 13.54 9.13
C ASN A 337 -6.35 13.07 7.82
N PHE A 338 -5.61 13.17 6.72
CA PHE A 338 -6.04 12.77 5.39
C PHE A 338 -6.44 11.29 5.32
N LYS A 339 -7.42 10.98 4.48
CA LYS A 339 -8.00 9.64 4.36
C LYS A 339 -7.39 8.78 3.27
N SER A 340 -6.63 9.36 2.36
CA SER A 340 -5.81 8.63 1.38
C SER A 340 -4.71 9.55 0.87
N MET A 341 -3.71 8.98 0.19
CA MET A 341 -2.59 9.71 -0.37
C MET A 341 -2.07 8.99 -1.61
N ILE A 342 -1.44 9.72 -2.53
CA ILE A 342 -0.78 9.13 -3.70
C ILE A 342 0.70 9.48 -3.67
N PHE A 343 1.57 8.47 -3.74
CA PHE A 343 2.99 8.70 -3.94
C PHE A 343 3.25 8.94 -5.43
N THR A 344 3.66 10.15 -5.79
CA THR A 344 3.82 10.58 -7.17
C THR A 344 5.27 10.79 -7.52
N THR A 345 5.75 10.08 -8.54
CA THR A 345 7.20 9.95 -8.74
C THR A 345 7.80 10.99 -9.67
N TYR A 346 7.04 11.85 -10.37
CA TYR A 346 7.61 12.66 -11.48
C TYR A 346 8.74 13.60 -11.06
N ARG A 347 8.77 14.07 -9.80
CA ARG A 347 9.81 14.97 -9.27
C ARG A 347 11.07 14.26 -8.78
N LEU A 348 11.05 12.94 -8.68
CA LEU A 348 12.25 12.18 -8.31
C LEU A 348 13.25 12.19 -9.46
N GLU A 349 14.48 12.62 -9.23
CA GLU A 349 15.54 12.47 -10.23
C GLU A 349 15.84 10.98 -10.47
N GLU A 350 16.01 10.24 -9.38
CA GLU A 350 16.28 8.80 -9.40
C GLU A 350 15.11 8.00 -8.79
N LEU A 351 14.69 6.94 -9.47
CA LEU A 351 13.64 6.03 -8.97
C LEU A 351 14.26 4.82 -8.25
N LYS A 352 14.26 4.86 -6.92
CA LYS A 352 14.64 3.71 -6.08
C LYS A 352 13.41 2.88 -5.75
N ALA A 353 13.06 1.94 -6.64
CA ALA A 353 11.81 1.18 -6.57
C ALA A 353 11.54 0.56 -5.20
N GLN A 354 12.55 -0.09 -4.58
CA GLN A 354 12.38 -0.73 -3.28
C GLN A 354 12.08 0.28 -2.17
N LYS A 355 12.76 1.43 -2.18
CA LYS A 355 12.56 2.50 -1.19
C LYS A 355 11.12 3.05 -1.26
N ILE A 356 10.62 3.33 -2.46
CA ILE A 356 9.25 3.79 -2.69
C ILE A 356 8.22 2.75 -2.21
N VAL A 357 8.46 1.47 -2.53
CA VAL A 357 7.58 0.36 -2.16
C VAL A 357 7.53 0.20 -0.64
N ASP A 358 8.69 0.17 0.03
CA ASP A 358 8.78 0.02 1.48
C ASP A 358 8.14 1.19 2.22
N PHE A 359 8.43 2.43 1.79
CA PHE A 359 7.83 3.63 2.35
C PHE A 359 6.30 3.66 2.16
N SER A 360 5.84 3.37 0.94
CA SER A 360 4.41 3.36 0.64
C SER A 360 3.69 2.29 1.47
N TYR A 361 4.28 1.11 1.58
CA TYR A 361 3.75 0.02 2.40
C TYR A 361 3.69 0.40 3.89
N GLU A 362 4.79 0.94 4.44
CA GLU A 362 4.91 1.36 5.84
C GLU A 362 3.90 2.43 6.25
N HIS A 363 3.55 3.32 5.34
CA HIS A 363 2.59 4.39 5.60
C HIS A 363 1.17 4.08 5.10
N GLY A 364 0.93 2.86 4.62
CA GLY A 364 -0.38 2.44 4.12
C GLY A 364 -0.79 3.10 2.80
N ILE A 365 0.15 3.71 2.07
CA ILE A 365 -0.08 4.29 0.75
C ILE A 365 -0.29 3.16 -0.26
N LYS A 366 -1.47 3.11 -0.86
CA LYS A 366 -1.87 2.02 -1.79
C LYS A 366 -1.80 2.42 -3.25
N ILE A 367 -1.32 3.62 -3.57
CA ILE A 367 -1.18 4.10 -4.95
C ILE A 367 0.18 4.76 -5.15
N VAL A 368 0.91 4.28 -6.15
CA VAL A 368 2.11 4.92 -6.68
C VAL A 368 1.83 5.35 -8.11
N ALA A 369 2.03 6.63 -8.40
CA ALA A 369 1.80 7.22 -9.71
C ALA A 369 3.12 7.51 -10.44
N VAL A 370 3.24 7.07 -11.71
CA VAL A 370 4.45 7.21 -12.53
C VAL A 370 4.16 7.76 -13.92
N ASN A 371 5.17 8.38 -14.52
CA ASN A 371 5.16 8.68 -15.96
C ASN A 371 5.75 7.52 -16.76
N LYS A 372 5.65 7.59 -18.10
CA LYS A 372 6.17 6.55 -19.01
C LYS A 372 7.66 6.21 -18.83
N PHE A 373 8.47 7.18 -18.40
CA PHE A 373 9.92 7.00 -18.25
C PHE A 373 10.30 6.24 -16.97
N LYS A 374 9.40 6.26 -15.98
CA LYS A 374 9.57 5.59 -14.68
C LYS A 374 8.84 4.26 -14.59
N PHE A 375 8.12 3.90 -15.65
CA PHE A 375 7.44 2.63 -15.78
C PHE A 375 8.43 1.49 -16.03
N SER A 376 8.31 0.40 -15.28
CA SER A 376 9.05 -0.83 -15.51
C SER A 376 8.32 -2.02 -14.92
N ASN A 377 8.53 -3.22 -15.48
CA ASN A 377 8.00 -4.46 -14.92
C ASN A 377 8.55 -4.73 -13.51
N VAL A 378 9.82 -4.35 -13.25
CA VAL A 378 10.44 -4.50 -11.93
C VAL A 378 9.69 -3.68 -10.87
N LEU A 379 9.41 -2.41 -11.14
CA LEU A 379 8.62 -1.57 -10.22
C LEU A 379 7.21 -2.13 -10.04
N THR A 380 6.55 -2.47 -11.16
CA THR A 380 5.18 -2.99 -11.17
C THR A 380 5.05 -4.23 -10.28
N ASN A 381 5.92 -5.23 -10.48
CA ASN A 381 5.90 -6.47 -9.70
C ASN A 381 6.11 -6.21 -8.21
N LYS A 382 7.07 -5.35 -7.84
CA LYS A 382 7.32 -5.00 -6.43
C LYS A 382 6.13 -4.31 -5.77
N LEU A 383 5.41 -3.48 -6.50
CA LEU A 383 4.18 -2.84 -6.01
C LEU A 383 3.08 -3.86 -5.81
N LEU A 384 2.87 -4.75 -6.79
CA LEU A 384 1.86 -5.83 -6.71
C LEU A 384 2.12 -6.77 -5.54
N ASP A 385 3.38 -7.19 -5.33
CA ASP A 385 3.78 -8.06 -4.22
C ASP A 385 3.50 -7.43 -2.83
N ARG A 386 3.26 -6.12 -2.78
CA ARG A 386 2.88 -5.37 -1.56
C ARG A 386 1.43 -4.88 -1.56
N GLY A 387 0.63 -5.29 -2.55
CA GLY A 387 -0.75 -4.84 -2.72
C GLY A 387 -0.87 -3.33 -2.94
N ILE A 388 0.10 -2.73 -3.64
CA ILE A 388 0.12 -1.31 -4.02
C ILE A 388 -0.23 -1.21 -5.50
N SER A 389 -1.19 -0.36 -5.83
CA SER A 389 -1.64 -0.12 -7.21
C SER A 389 -0.72 0.85 -7.93
N LEU A 390 -0.39 0.53 -9.18
CA LEU A 390 0.36 1.42 -10.08
C LEU A 390 -0.61 2.26 -10.90
N TYR A 391 -0.44 3.58 -10.85
CA TYR A 391 -1.16 4.55 -11.67
C TYR A 391 -0.21 5.22 -12.65
N MET A 392 -0.71 5.58 -13.84
CA MET A 392 0.11 6.17 -14.87
C MET A 392 -0.42 7.51 -15.37
N PHE A 393 0.46 8.48 -15.58
CA PHE A 393 0.11 9.77 -16.15
C PHE A 393 1.05 10.17 -17.31
N THR A 394 0.58 10.85 -18.36
CA THR A 394 -0.83 11.08 -18.75
C THR A 394 -1.10 10.29 -20.03
N TYR A 395 -2.24 9.58 -20.09
CA TYR A 395 -2.59 8.71 -21.21
C TYR A 395 -3.95 9.07 -21.79
N ASN A 396 -3.99 9.30 -23.11
CA ASN A 396 -5.18 9.67 -23.86
C ASN A 396 -5.54 8.67 -24.98
N ASP A 397 -4.71 7.63 -25.16
CA ASP A 397 -4.96 6.55 -26.11
C ASP A 397 -5.53 5.33 -25.39
N GLU A 398 -6.77 4.99 -25.74
CA GLU A 398 -7.50 3.87 -25.15
C GLU A 398 -6.87 2.50 -25.47
N LYS A 399 -6.26 2.34 -26.65
CA LYS A 399 -5.57 1.09 -27.03
C LYS A 399 -4.34 0.91 -26.14
N ILE A 400 -3.55 1.97 -25.94
CA ILE A 400 -2.38 1.94 -25.04
C ILE A 400 -2.80 1.65 -23.60
N VAL A 401 -3.85 2.33 -23.11
CA VAL A 401 -4.42 2.07 -21.79
C VAL A 401 -4.81 0.60 -21.65
N ASN A 402 -5.48 0.01 -22.64
CA ASN A 402 -5.88 -1.39 -22.60
C ASN A 402 -4.69 -2.36 -22.56
N THR A 403 -3.62 -2.08 -23.31
CA THR A 403 -2.37 -2.86 -23.22
C THR A 403 -1.71 -2.75 -21.85
N LEU A 404 -1.66 -1.55 -21.26
CA LEU A 404 -1.04 -1.32 -19.95
C LEU A 404 -1.81 -1.99 -18.81
N ARG A 405 -3.12 -2.15 -18.92
CA ARG A 405 -3.92 -2.94 -17.96
C ARG A 405 -3.48 -4.39 -17.87
N ASN A 406 -3.13 -4.99 -19.01
CA ASN A 406 -2.63 -6.37 -19.05
C ASN A 406 -1.27 -6.49 -18.36
N ASN A 407 -0.55 -5.37 -18.20
CA ASN A 407 0.67 -5.24 -17.41
C ASN A 407 0.38 -4.72 -15.99
N TYR A 408 -0.80 -4.99 -15.44
CA TYR A 408 -1.20 -4.70 -14.07
C TYR A 408 -1.22 -3.21 -13.67
N VAL A 409 -1.28 -2.29 -14.64
CA VAL A 409 -1.54 -0.87 -14.37
C VAL A 409 -3.01 -0.70 -13.97
N SER A 410 -3.24 -0.17 -12.77
CA SER A 410 -4.55 -0.15 -12.11
C SER A 410 -5.36 1.11 -12.43
N GLY A 411 -4.71 2.23 -12.76
CA GLY A 411 -5.38 3.50 -13.01
C GLY A 411 -4.57 4.47 -13.87
N PHE A 412 -5.26 5.47 -14.41
CA PHE A 412 -4.69 6.39 -15.40
C PHE A 412 -5.15 7.82 -15.15
N TYR A 413 -4.21 8.74 -15.16
CA TYR A 413 -4.52 10.16 -15.36
C TYR A 413 -4.71 10.39 -16.85
N THR A 414 -5.77 11.11 -17.20
CA THR A 414 -6.17 11.32 -18.59
C THR A 414 -6.80 12.68 -18.77
N ASP A 415 -6.59 13.27 -19.94
CA ASP A 415 -7.29 14.48 -20.36
C ASP A 415 -8.62 14.11 -21.03
N PHE A 416 -8.66 13.05 -21.85
CA PHE A 416 -9.78 12.82 -22.77
C PHE A 416 -10.48 11.46 -22.63
N LEU A 417 -10.01 10.53 -21.80
CA LEU A 417 -10.64 9.22 -21.61
C LEU A 417 -11.58 9.18 -20.38
N PRO A 418 -12.51 8.21 -20.32
CA PRO A 418 -12.91 7.26 -21.37
C PRO A 418 -13.85 7.91 -22.40
N LYS A 419 -13.77 7.51 -23.68
CA LYS A 419 -14.53 8.16 -24.77
C LYS A 419 -16.04 8.14 -24.54
N ASP A 420 -16.59 7.00 -24.17
CA ASP A 420 -18.06 6.78 -24.05
C ASP A 420 -18.65 7.27 -22.71
N GLY A 421 -17.83 7.90 -21.85
CA GLY A 421 -18.22 8.24 -20.49
C GLY A 421 -18.42 7.01 -19.59
N ILE A 422 -18.72 7.25 -18.32
CA ILE A 422 -18.97 6.22 -17.30
C ILE A 422 -20.40 6.43 -16.80
N LYS A 423 -21.27 5.45 -17.04
CA LYS A 423 -22.64 5.47 -16.48
C LYS A 423 -22.58 5.11 -14.99
N ARG A 424 -23.33 5.84 -14.18
CA ARG A 424 -23.43 5.62 -12.72
C ARG A 424 -24.89 5.61 -12.28
N ASP A 425 -25.20 4.82 -11.25
CA ASP A 425 -26.51 4.82 -10.59
C ASP A 425 -26.67 6.00 -9.63
N ASP A 426 -27.82 6.08 -8.96
CA ASP A 426 -28.16 7.17 -8.04
C ASP A 426 -27.28 7.18 -6.78
N GLU A 427 -26.69 6.03 -6.42
CA GLU A 427 -25.69 5.91 -5.36
C GLU A 427 -24.26 6.22 -5.84
N GLY A 428 -24.10 6.61 -7.11
CA GLY A 428 -22.83 6.95 -7.72
C GLY A 428 -22.00 5.74 -8.15
N ARG A 429 -22.57 4.53 -8.16
CA ARG A 429 -21.86 3.30 -8.51
C ARG A 429 -21.78 3.06 -10.01
N VAL A 430 -20.68 2.51 -10.51
CA VAL A 430 -20.52 2.22 -11.95
C VAL A 430 -21.54 1.17 -12.43
N ILE A 431 -22.31 1.52 -13.48
CA ILE A 431 -23.23 0.60 -14.15
C ILE A 431 -22.46 -0.17 -15.23
N ILE A 432 -22.41 -1.50 -15.08
CA ILE A 432 -21.80 -2.40 -16.07
C ILE A 432 -22.92 -2.91 -17.00
N GLU A 433 -23.03 -2.33 -18.18
CA GLU A 433 -23.91 -2.86 -19.22
C GLU A 433 -23.28 -4.14 -19.79
N LYS A 434 -23.88 -5.30 -19.51
CA LYS A 434 -23.50 -6.55 -20.19
C LYS A 434 -23.82 -6.39 -21.67
N LYS A 435 -22.81 -6.24 -22.51
CA LYS A 435 -22.99 -6.43 -23.96
C LYS A 435 -23.33 -7.90 -24.18
N ASN A 436 -24.55 -8.19 -24.61
CA ASN A 436 -24.92 -9.48 -25.16
C ASN A 436 -24.13 -9.69 -26.45
N THR A 437 -23.00 -10.37 -26.38
CA THR A 437 -22.37 -11.00 -27.55
C THR A 437 -23.08 -12.31 -27.83
N GLU A 438 -24.25 -12.23 -28.46
CA GLU A 438 -24.77 -13.31 -29.30
C GLU A 438 -24.45 -12.93 -30.75
N GLN A 439 -23.31 -13.40 -31.26
CA GLN A 439 -23.12 -13.57 -32.70
C GLN A 439 -22.33 -14.86 -32.97
N GLU A 440 -23.10 -15.84 -33.45
CA GLU A 440 -22.77 -16.82 -34.48
C GLU A 440 -21.62 -17.80 -34.22
N GLY A 441 -22.01 -18.98 -33.74
CA GLY A 441 -21.24 -20.19 -33.93
C GLY A 441 -21.14 -20.55 -35.41
N GLN A 442 -19.94 -20.43 -35.96
CA GLN A 442 -19.51 -21.29 -37.06
C GLN A 442 -18.53 -22.32 -36.51
N ASN A 443 -19.00 -23.55 -36.50
CA ASN A 443 -18.24 -24.78 -36.24
C ASN A 443 -17.31 -25.03 -37.43
N PRO A 444 -16.07 -25.46 -37.21
CA PRO A 444 -15.54 -26.52 -38.06
C PRO A 444 -14.81 -27.57 -37.21
N ASN A 445 -15.42 -28.74 -37.13
CA ASN A 445 -14.70 -29.99 -36.91
C ASN A 445 -14.64 -30.72 -38.26
N GLN A 446 -13.51 -31.38 -38.49
CA GLN A 446 -13.13 -32.25 -39.62
C GLN A 446 -12.45 -31.52 -40.80
N ASP A 447 -11.12 -31.62 -40.88
CA ASP A 447 -10.51 -32.79 -41.50
C ASP A 447 -9.04 -33.01 -41.08
N SER A 448 -8.73 -34.29 -40.95
CA SER A 448 -7.44 -34.89 -40.62
C SER A 448 -6.48 -34.88 -41.82
N GLN A 449 -5.18 -34.67 -41.58
CA GLN A 449 -4.07 -35.52 -42.06
C GLN A 449 -2.70 -34.91 -41.69
N SER A 450 -1.88 -35.68 -40.96
CA SER A 450 -0.42 -35.53 -40.92
C SER A 450 0.19 -36.04 -42.25
N PRO A 451 1.38 -35.56 -42.66
CA PRO A 451 2.57 -36.38 -42.37
C PRO A 451 3.87 -35.62 -42.06
N ASP A 452 4.64 -36.26 -41.18
CA ASP A 452 6.10 -36.48 -41.14
C ASP A 452 7.11 -35.57 -41.88
N THR A 453 8.07 -35.11 -41.07
CA THR A 453 9.54 -35.05 -41.24
C THR A 453 10.16 -35.08 -42.64
N ASN A 454 10.93 -34.05 -42.99
CA ASN A 454 12.38 -34.14 -43.22
C ASN A 454 13.02 -32.80 -43.63
N GLY A 455 14.23 -32.56 -43.12
CA GLY A 455 15.37 -32.16 -43.97
C GLY A 455 15.59 -30.69 -44.33
N GLN A 456 16.69 -30.17 -43.75
CA GLN A 456 17.70 -29.33 -44.41
C GLN A 456 17.43 -27.84 -44.70
N THR A 457 18.18 -27.03 -43.95
CA THR A 457 19.10 -25.96 -44.41
C THR A 457 18.71 -25.19 -45.67
N ASN A 458 18.53 -23.87 -45.54
CA ASN A 458 19.30 -22.88 -46.30
C ASN A 458 19.06 -21.45 -45.78
N ASP A 459 20.18 -20.77 -45.55
CA ASP A 459 20.35 -19.32 -45.46
C ASP A 459 19.92 -18.65 -46.78
N PRO A 460 19.40 -17.42 -46.75
CA PRO A 460 19.88 -16.47 -47.75
C PRO A 460 20.14 -15.06 -47.20
N ASN A 461 21.34 -14.58 -47.49
CA ASN A 461 21.69 -13.17 -47.54
C ASN A 461 21.37 -12.57 -48.92
N ALA A 462 21.16 -11.24 -48.92
CA ALA A 462 21.26 -10.28 -50.03
C ALA A 462 20.12 -10.26 -51.08
N ALA A 463 19.67 -9.12 -51.62
CA ALA A 463 19.94 -7.69 -51.43
C ALA A 463 18.92 -6.91 -52.29
N ASN A 464 18.68 -5.63 -51.98
CA ASN A 464 18.80 -4.62 -53.04
C ASN A 464 19.17 -3.23 -52.49
N SER A 465 19.88 -2.50 -53.36
CA SER A 465 20.89 -1.47 -53.10
C SER A 465 20.44 -0.03 -53.38
N SER A 466 21.20 0.92 -52.82
CA SER A 466 21.70 2.16 -53.47
C SER A 466 22.56 2.93 -52.44
N GLN A 467 23.89 2.76 -52.40
CA GLN A 467 24.97 3.56 -53.05
C GLN A 467 24.96 5.07 -52.76
N VAL A 468 26.06 5.81 -52.53
CA VAL A 468 27.53 5.61 -52.37
C VAL A 468 28.15 6.96 -51.93
N GLY A 469 29.31 6.95 -51.25
CA GLY A 469 30.30 8.05 -51.23
C GLY A 469 31.06 8.20 -49.91
N GLN A 470 32.04 7.32 -49.59
CA GLN A 470 33.51 7.53 -49.62
C GLN A 470 34.06 8.67 -48.71
N GLY A 471 35.08 8.48 -47.87
CA GLY A 471 36.00 7.34 -47.73
C GLY A 471 37.01 7.42 -46.57
N THR A 472 37.81 6.34 -46.49
CA THR A 472 39.22 6.18 -46.02
C THR A 472 39.68 6.86 -44.72
N GLY A 473 40.31 6.22 -43.73
CA GLY A 473 40.82 4.86 -43.56
C GLY A 473 41.81 4.79 -42.37
N LYS A 474 42.03 3.56 -41.86
CA LYS A 474 43.23 3.03 -41.15
C LYS A 474 43.57 3.55 -39.72
N THR A 475 43.39 2.70 -38.70
CA THR A 475 44.40 1.94 -37.88
C THR A 475 45.24 2.84 -36.95
N SER A 476 45.56 2.56 -35.68
CA SER A 476 45.55 1.34 -34.84
C SER A 476 45.98 1.74 -33.40
N GLU A 477 45.71 0.85 -32.43
CA GLU A 477 46.38 0.63 -31.11
C GLU A 477 46.32 1.75 -30.03
N GLU A 478 45.65 1.51 -28.89
CA GLU A 478 46.17 0.87 -27.64
C GLU A 478 47.21 1.78 -26.94
N ILE A 479 46.94 2.34 -25.74
CA ILE A 479 47.51 1.86 -24.46
C ILE A 479 47.12 2.76 -23.26
N GLU A 480 46.93 2.10 -22.12
CA GLU A 480 47.10 2.49 -20.70
C GLU A 480 46.31 3.59 -19.96
N THR A 481 45.57 3.05 -18.98
CA THR A 481 45.44 3.46 -17.57
C THR A 481 46.53 4.35 -16.97
N ASN A 482 46.15 5.39 -16.21
CA ASN A 482 46.58 5.49 -14.80
C ASN A 482 45.79 6.49 -13.95
N ASN A 483 45.56 6.06 -12.70
CA ASN A 483 44.99 6.79 -11.58
C ASN A 483 45.83 8.00 -11.18
N ARG A 484 45.18 9.06 -10.66
CA ARG A 484 45.81 9.99 -9.71
C ARG A 484 44.86 10.32 -8.56
N THR A 485 45.35 9.97 -7.39
CA THR A 485 44.91 10.27 -6.03
C THR A 485 45.06 11.75 -5.68
N SER A 486 44.09 12.25 -4.92
CA SER A 486 44.08 13.51 -4.18
C SER A 486 44.75 13.34 -2.81
N ASN A 487 45.57 14.32 -2.39
CA ASN A 487 45.88 14.64 -1.00
C ASN A 487 46.27 16.13 -0.89
N ASP A 488 45.41 16.86 -0.19
CA ASP A 488 45.62 17.80 0.91
C ASP A 488 46.72 18.89 0.96
N GLU A 489 46.20 20.06 1.39
CA GLU A 489 46.72 21.08 2.32
C GLU A 489 47.90 21.98 1.92
N ASN A 490 47.62 23.29 1.85
CA ASN A 490 48.34 24.24 2.70
C ASN A 490 47.57 25.55 3.00
N LEU A 491 47.93 26.10 4.16
CA LEU A 491 47.42 27.19 4.98
C LEU A 491 47.42 28.60 4.37
N GLY A 492 46.57 29.47 4.92
CA GLY A 492 46.66 30.92 4.78
C GLY A 492 45.64 31.69 5.62
N SER A 493 45.94 31.86 6.91
CA SER A 493 45.29 32.80 7.84
C SER A 493 45.74 34.25 7.65
N VAL A 494 44.86 35.20 8.00
CA VAL A 494 45.03 36.45 8.79
C VAL A 494 44.24 37.58 8.08
N ASN A 495 43.28 38.34 8.64
CA ASN A 495 42.90 38.78 10.00
C ASN A 495 41.38 38.93 10.10
#